data_AF-A0A7M1WBA3-F1
#
_entry.id   AF-A0A7M1WBA3-F1
#
_cell.length_a   1.000
_cell.length_b   1.000
_cell.length_c   1.000
_cell.angle_alpha   90.00
_cell.angle_beta   90.00
_cell.angle_gamma   90.00
#
_symmetry.space_group_name_H-M   'P 1'
#
loop_
_entity.id
_entity.type
_entity.pdbx_description
1 polymer ?
#
loop_
_entity_poly.entity_id
_entity_poly.type
_entity_poly.pdbx_seq_one_letter_code
_entity_poly.pdbx_strand_id
1 'polypeptide(L)'
;MLFDFLEILQISVALLFSIGLASLFTYVLKVEKVYSILLFLWHLFFSLAFCLLIISTNHGDAITYFYNTREYVFDHLGVGTYFVVFITQVLRWFLDSFWAVSILFGSFGYIGSLFLYSSFKESAGCAFILNRYKIFLFLFLFLPSLNFWTSGIGKDSIIYMALCIIIWASLNPIKRKYSFLISVLLIAFVRPHIAMIILGSISLSVIIFSDIKMSFKIILLVLSITLFSLSYSFVLEYVGMGEGGVSNINQYIESREESNLDGGGAINIADMSFFMKLFTYLYRPFLFEGAGFGYLLSSIDNLIIICLTVYLVRFFKFNLFSIFSIRLSLIYFLLALVILSTTTANLGISMRQKWMILPFLYYVLMYSYSEFIKRKLNA
;
A
#
# COMPACT_ATOMS: atom_id res chain seq x y z
N MET A 1 10.20 -5.13 30.36
CA MET A 1 10.37 -6.31 29.48
C MET A 1 11.85 -6.65 29.53
N LEU A 2 12.23 -7.76 30.16
CA LEU A 2 13.62 -8.24 30.20
C LEU A 2 13.75 -9.25 29.07
N PHE A 3 14.57 -8.94 28.06
CA PHE A 3 14.87 -9.85 26.97
C PHE A 3 15.85 -10.93 27.45
N ASP A 4 15.56 -12.19 27.16
CA ASP A 4 16.53 -13.26 27.39
C ASP A 4 17.62 -13.28 26.31
N PHE A 5 18.69 -14.03 26.53
CA PHE A 5 19.82 -14.09 25.59
C PHE A 5 19.41 -14.60 24.21
N LEU A 6 18.47 -15.55 24.15
CA LEU A 6 17.99 -16.15 22.91
C LEU A 6 17.21 -15.11 22.08
N GLU A 7 16.36 -14.32 22.73
CA GLU A 7 15.57 -13.27 22.10
C GLU A 7 16.47 -12.16 21.56
N ILE A 8 17.48 -11.72 22.32
CA ILE A 8 18.49 -10.76 21.85
C ILE A 8 19.23 -11.29 20.61
N LEU A 9 19.61 -12.57 20.62
CA LEU A 9 20.27 -13.21 19.48
C LEU A 9 19.37 -13.21 18.24
N GLN A 10 18.10 -13.59 18.38
CA GLN A 10 17.15 -13.62 17.26
C GLN A 10 16.88 -12.23 16.68
N ILE A 11 16.72 -11.21 17.54
CA ILE A 11 16.57 -9.82 17.11
C ILE A 11 17.82 -9.36 16.33
N SER A 12 19.01 -9.70 16.83
CA SER A 12 20.28 -9.36 16.17
C SER A 12 20.40 -10.01 14.79
N VAL A 13 20.00 -11.28 14.66
CA VAL A 13 19.98 -11.98 13.37
C VAL A 13 18.99 -11.32 12.39
N ALA A 14 17.77 -11.01 12.84
CA ALA A 14 16.78 -10.30 12.01
C ALA A 14 17.29 -8.93 11.54
N LEU A 15 17.97 -8.18 12.40
CA LEU A 15 18.57 -6.89 12.05
C LEU A 15 19.66 -7.05 11.00
N LEU A 16 20.59 -7.98 11.18
CA LEU A 16 21.67 -8.24 10.22
C LEU A 16 21.12 -8.64 8.85
N PHE A 17 20.11 -9.53 8.83
CA PHE A 17 19.44 -9.92 7.60
C PHE A 17 18.75 -8.73 6.92
N SER A 18 18.05 -7.90 7.69
CA SER A 18 17.37 -6.70 7.18
C SER A 18 18.35 -5.67 6.62
N ILE A 19 19.52 -5.49 7.25
CA ILE A 19 20.61 -4.66 6.73
C ILE A 19 21.16 -5.24 5.43
N GLY A 20 21.34 -6.56 5.37
CA GLY A 20 21.74 -7.27 4.15
C GLY A 20 20.78 -7.01 2.99
N LEU A 21 19.48 -7.20 3.21
CA LEU A 21 18.43 -6.87 2.24
C LEU A 21 18.46 -5.39 1.85
N ALA A 22 18.61 -4.50 2.82
CA ALA A 22 18.68 -3.07 2.55
C ALA A 22 19.86 -2.71 1.64
N SER A 23 21.03 -3.30 1.89
CA SER A 23 22.22 -3.09 1.06
C SER A 23 22.03 -3.63 -0.37
N LEU A 24 21.44 -4.82 -0.52
CA LEU A 24 21.14 -5.45 -1.80
C LEU A 24 20.19 -4.59 -2.64
N PHE A 25 19.03 -4.20 -2.09
CA PHE A 25 18.05 -3.42 -2.82
C PHE A 25 18.51 -2.00 -3.10
N THR A 26 19.31 -1.39 -2.23
CA THR A 26 19.93 -0.08 -2.49
C THR A 26 20.83 -0.14 -3.71
N TYR A 27 21.64 -1.21 -3.84
CA TYR A 27 22.49 -1.43 -4.98
C TYR A 27 21.68 -1.69 -6.26
N VAL A 28 20.72 -2.62 -6.21
CA VAL A 28 19.88 -3.00 -7.36
C VAL A 28 19.07 -1.81 -7.90
N LEU A 29 18.51 -1.00 -7.01
CA LEU A 29 17.64 0.13 -7.37
C LEU A 29 18.38 1.45 -7.57
N LYS A 30 19.72 1.46 -7.43
CA LYS A 30 20.60 2.63 -7.59
C LYS A 30 20.15 3.83 -6.73
N VAL A 31 19.75 3.52 -5.50
CA VAL A 31 19.37 4.51 -4.49
C VAL A 31 20.64 5.05 -3.82
N GLU A 32 20.67 6.36 -3.55
CA GLU A 32 21.78 6.99 -2.84
C GLU A 32 21.88 6.43 -1.42
N LYS A 33 23.10 5.99 -1.04
CA LYS A 33 23.34 5.30 0.24
C LYS A 33 22.82 6.08 1.45
N VAL A 34 23.02 7.40 1.47
CA VAL A 34 22.57 8.27 2.57
C VAL A 34 21.05 8.18 2.76
N TYR A 35 20.27 8.25 1.67
CA TYR A 35 18.81 8.20 1.76
C TYR A 35 18.30 6.80 2.11
N SER A 36 18.94 5.76 1.56
CA SER A 36 18.66 4.38 1.94
C SER A 36 18.85 4.16 3.44
N ILE A 37 19.97 4.59 4.01
CA ILE A 37 20.26 4.46 5.44
C ILE A 37 19.25 5.27 6.28
N LEU A 38 18.99 6.53 5.93
CA LEU A 38 18.03 7.37 6.67
C LEU A 38 16.64 6.75 6.67
N LEU A 39 16.18 6.27 5.51
CA LEU A 39 14.88 5.61 5.37
C LEU A 39 14.84 4.30 6.13
N PHE A 40 15.92 3.51 6.13
CA PHE A 40 16.02 2.26 6.88
C PHE A 40 15.92 2.51 8.38
N LEU A 41 16.68 3.47 8.91
CA LEU A 41 16.64 3.82 10.33
C LEU A 41 15.27 4.34 10.75
N TRP A 42 14.65 5.18 9.91
CA TRP A 42 13.31 5.69 10.14
C TRP A 42 12.27 4.57 10.14
N HIS A 43 12.32 3.68 9.16
CA HIS A 43 11.38 2.57 9.06
C HIS A 43 11.57 1.54 10.17
N LEU A 44 12.82 1.27 10.55
CA LEU A 44 13.16 0.41 11.68
C LEU A 44 12.63 0.97 13.00
N PHE A 45 12.76 2.28 13.22
CA PHE A 45 12.17 2.95 14.38
C PHE A 45 10.65 2.69 14.46
N PHE A 46 9.94 2.85 13.34
CA PHE A 46 8.50 2.56 13.30
C PHE A 46 8.15 1.09 13.46
N SER A 47 8.99 0.18 12.95
CA SER A 47 8.81 -1.26 13.17
C SER A 47 8.89 -1.60 14.65
N LEU A 48 9.88 -1.05 15.37
CA LEU A 48 10.00 -1.22 16.82
C LEU A 48 8.86 -0.55 17.58
N ALA A 49 8.45 0.65 17.18
CA ALA A 49 7.30 1.34 17.78
C ALA A 49 5.99 0.58 17.58
N PHE A 50 5.79 -0.01 16.41
CA PHE A 50 4.67 -0.90 16.11
C PHE A 50 4.67 -2.12 17.02
N CYS A 51 5.81 -2.79 17.17
CA CYS A 51 5.96 -3.93 18.08
C CYS A 51 5.61 -3.56 19.53
N LEU A 52 6.17 -2.44 20.02
CA LEU A 52 5.90 -1.92 21.36
C LEU A 52 4.40 -1.69 21.58
N LEU A 53 3.73 -1.07 20.62
CA LEU A 53 2.30 -0.78 20.70
C LEU A 53 1.47 -2.07 20.73
N ILE A 54 1.74 -3.01 19.83
CA ILE A 54 0.99 -4.28 19.77
C ILE A 54 1.18 -5.10 21.05
N ILE A 55 2.40 -5.21 21.56
CA ILE A 55 2.68 -5.97 22.79
C ILE A 55 2.07 -5.28 24.02
N SER A 56 2.16 -3.95 24.12
CA SER A 56 1.62 -3.21 25.28
C SER A 56 0.09 -3.19 25.32
N THR A 57 -0.56 -3.11 24.16
CA THR A 57 -2.02 -3.18 24.09
C THR A 57 -2.52 -4.61 24.16
N ASN A 58 -1.70 -5.61 23.80
CA ASN A 58 -2.10 -7.01 23.63
C ASN A 58 -3.32 -7.19 22.70
N HIS A 59 -3.49 -6.26 21.77
CA HIS A 59 -4.57 -6.24 20.79
C HIS A 59 -4.00 -5.98 19.39
N GLY A 60 -4.60 -6.61 18.39
CA GLY A 60 -4.32 -6.36 16.97
C GLY A 60 -4.03 -7.62 16.17
N ASP A 61 -4.34 -7.56 14.87
CA ASP A 61 -4.23 -8.67 13.91
C ASP A 61 -2.85 -9.34 13.91
N ALA A 62 -1.79 -8.58 14.20
CA ALA A 62 -0.40 -9.05 14.24
C ALA A 62 -0.16 -10.16 15.27
N ILE A 63 -0.82 -10.09 16.44
CA ILE A 63 -0.76 -11.12 17.48
C ILE A 63 -1.40 -12.39 16.95
N THR A 64 -2.59 -12.29 16.37
CA THR A 64 -3.30 -13.41 15.75
C THR A 64 -2.47 -14.05 14.65
N TYR A 65 -1.88 -13.26 13.75
CA TYR A 65 -1.00 -13.79 12.69
C TYR A 65 0.21 -14.52 13.25
N PHE A 66 0.79 -14.01 14.33
CA PHE A 66 1.94 -14.64 14.95
C PHE A 66 1.56 -15.95 15.67
N TYR A 67 0.61 -15.92 16.60
CA TYR A 67 0.30 -17.09 17.43
C TYR A 67 -0.44 -18.21 16.69
N ASN A 68 -1.31 -17.88 15.71
CA ASN A 68 -2.05 -18.89 14.95
C ASN A 68 -1.14 -19.80 14.11
N THR A 69 0.10 -19.42 13.83
CA THR A 69 1.08 -20.31 13.14
C THR A 69 1.37 -21.61 13.90
N ARG A 70 1.05 -21.69 15.20
CA ARG A 70 1.18 -22.93 16.00
C ARG A 70 0.03 -23.92 15.75
N GLU A 71 -1.12 -23.42 15.31
CA GLU A 71 -2.34 -24.21 15.09
C GLU A 71 -2.49 -24.61 13.61
N TYR A 72 -2.11 -23.72 12.69
CA TYR A 72 -2.14 -24.00 11.25
C TYR A 72 -0.82 -24.61 10.80
N VAL A 73 -0.68 -25.93 10.87
CA VAL A 73 0.42 -26.67 10.24
C VAL A 73 0.09 -26.80 8.75
N PHE A 74 0.76 -26.03 7.86
CA PHE A 74 0.90 -26.15 6.38
C PHE A 74 -0.22 -26.71 5.48
N ASP A 75 -1.40 -27.08 5.99
CA ASP A 75 -2.32 -27.98 5.30
C ASP A 75 -3.05 -27.27 4.16
N HIS A 76 -3.18 -25.94 4.23
CA HIS A 76 -3.84 -25.14 3.19
C HIS A 76 -3.11 -23.82 2.89
N LEU A 77 -2.58 -23.68 1.68
CA LEU A 77 -2.15 -22.38 1.14
C LEU A 77 -3.42 -21.57 0.81
N GLY A 78 -3.91 -20.85 1.81
CA GLY A 78 -5.07 -19.99 1.70
C GLY A 78 -4.72 -18.57 1.26
N VAL A 79 -5.75 -17.77 1.00
CA VAL A 79 -5.64 -16.38 0.54
C VAL A 79 -5.92 -15.41 1.70
N GLY A 80 -5.44 -14.19 1.63
CA GLY A 80 -5.72 -13.15 2.62
C GLY A 80 -5.02 -13.40 3.94
N THR A 81 -5.80 -13.65 5.01
CA THR A 81 -5.25 -13.87 6.35
C THR A 81 -4.38 -15.13 6.40
N TYR A 82 -4.84 -16.22 5.79
CA TYR A 82 -4.10 -17.48 5.75
C TYR A 82 -2.74 -17.35 5.07
N PHE A 83 -2.66 -16.54 4.01
CA PHE A 83 -1.38 -16.31 3.34
C PHE A 83 -0.37 -15.54 4.22
N VAL A 84 -0.84 -14.57 5.01
CA VAL A 84 0.03 -13.85 5.95
C VAL A 84 0.46 -14.76 7.11
N VAL A 85 -0.43 -15.62 7.62
CA VAL A 85 -0.08 -16.65 8.60
C VAL A 85 0.97 -17.60 8.02
N PHE A 86 0.82 -18.05 6.78
CA PHE A 86 1.81 -18.89 6.09
C PHE A 86 3.18 -18.20 5.99
N ILE A 87 3.24 -16.93 5.56
CA ILE A 87 4.51 -16.17 5.53
C ILE A 87 5.09 -16.06 6.93
N THR A 88 4.26 -15.76 7.92
CA THR A 88 4.68 -15.64 9.32
C THR A 88 5.24 -16.97 9.83
N GLN A 89 4.65 -18.09 9.47
CA GLN A 89 5.12 -19.44 9.82
C GLN A 89 6.47 -19.75 9.19
N VAL A 90 6.66 -19.41 7.92
CA VAL A 90 7.96 -19.56 7.23
C VAL A 90 9.04 -18.75 7.93
N LEU A 91 8.76 -17.50 8.32
CA LEU A 91 9.72 -16.67 9.06
C LEU A 91 9.97 -17.21 10.48
N ARG A 92 8.93 -17.70 11.16
CA ARG A 92 9.03 -18.28 12.50
C ARG A 92 9.84 -19.55 12.56
N TRP A 93 9.91 -20.30 11.45
CA TRP A 93 10.80 -21.46 11.38
C TRP A 93 12.26 -21.07 11.62
N PHE A 94 12.67 -19.87 11.20
CA PHE A 94 14.02 -19.38 11.44
C PHE A 94 14.15 -18.60 12.75
N LEU A 95 13.14 -17.81 13.14
CA LEU A 95 13.17 -16.91 14.29
C LEU A 95 11.83 -16.94 15.06
N ASP A 96 11.80 -17.47 16.28
CA ASP A 96 10.55 -17.59 17.06
C ASP A 96 10.18 -16.35 17.89
N SER A 97 10.94 -15.26 17.78
CA SER A 97 10.69 -14.00 18.49
C SER A 97 9.73 -13.11 17.70
N PHE A 98 8.69 -12.60 18.36
CA PHE A 98 7.76 -11.64 17.78
C PHE A 98 8.48 -10.38 17.26
N TRP A 99 9.47 -9.89 18.00
CA TRP A 99 10.28 -8.73 17.62
C TRP A 99 11.09 -9.01 16.35
N ALA A 100 11.77 -10.16 16.31
CA ALA A 100 12.59 -10.55 15.18
C ALA A 100 11.75 -10.70 13.91
N VAL A 101 10.61 -11.39 13.99
CA VAL A 101 9.69 -11.56 12.85
C VAL A 101 9.07 -10.23 12.41
N SER A 102 8.75 -9.35 13.35
CA SER A 102 8.22 -8.02 13.02
C SER A 102 9.23 -7.15 12.30
N ILE A 103 10.51 -7.19 12.69
CA ILE A 103 11.61 -6.51 11.97
C ILE A 103 11.72 -7.04 10.53
N LEU A 104 11.63 -8.36 10.36
CA LEU A 104 11.63 -8.98 9.02
C LEU A 104 10.42 -8.54 8.18
N PHE A 105 9.23 -8.45 8.76
CA PHE A 105 8.06 -7.91 8.06
C PHE A 105 8.22 -6.43 7.72
N GLY A 106 8.81 -5.63 8.63
CA GLY A 106 9.14 -4.23 8.36
C GLY A 106 10.13 -4.06 7.20
N SER A 107 10.98 -5.05 6.94
CA SER A 107 11.85 -5.02 5.76
C SER A 107 11.05 -4.97 4.44
N PHE A 108 9.85 -5.57 4.36
CA PHE A 108 9.00 -5.47 3.18
C PHE A 108 8.53 -4.04 2.95
N GLY A 109 8.05 -3.35 4.00
CA GLY A 109 7.63 -1.95 3.92
C GLY A 109 8.77 -1.02 3.49
N TYR A 110 9.96 -1.23 4.05
CA TYR A 110 11.17 -0.53 3.67
C TYR A 110 11.55 -0.76 2.19
N ILE A 111 11.55 -2.02 1.73
CA ILE A 111 11.81 -2.37 0.32
C ILE A 111 10.79 -1.67 -0.59
N GLY A 112 9.51 -1.65 -0.21
CA GLY A 112 8.46 -0.91 -0.92
C GLY A 112 8.83 0.57 -1.09
N SER A 113 9.27 1.22 -0.02
CA SER A 113 9.68 2.62 -0.06
C SER A 113 10.92 2.86 -0.93
N LEU A 114 11.86 1.90 -1.02
CA LEU A 114 12.98 1.98 -1.98
C LEU A 114 12.52 1.89 -3.43
N PHE A 115 11.59 0.98 -3.76
CA PHE A 115 11.00 0.89 -5.09
C PHE A 115 10.26 2.17 -5.46
N LEU A 116 9.51 2.73 -4.53
CA LEU A 116 8.80 3.98 -4.71
C LEU A 116 9.77 5.15 -4.95
N TYR A 117 10.82 5.28 -4.13
CA TYR A 117 11.89 6.26 -4.33
C TYR A 117 12.54 6.13 -5.72
N SER A 118 12.90 4.90 -6.12
CA SER A 118 13.50 4.62 -7.43
C SER A 118 12.57 5.04 -8.57
N SER A 119 11.25 4.83 -8.41
CA SER A 119 10.24 5.24 -9.38
C SER A 119 10.16 6.76 -9.56
N PHE A 120 10.22 7.51 -8.46
CA PHE A 120 10.27 8.97 -8.51
C PHE A 120 11.55 9.46 -9.17
N LYS A 121 12.71 8.90 -8.80
CA LYS A 121 14.01 9.26 -9.39
C LYS A 121 14.07 9.00 -10.89
N GLU A 122 13.65 7.82 -11.33
CA GLU A 122 13.67 7.43 -12.75
C GLU A 122 12.71 8.31 -13.57
N SER A 123 11.52 8.58 -13.07
CA SER A 123 10.52 9.38 -13.78
C SER A 123 10.86 10.88 -13.84
N ALA A 124 11.51 11.41 -12.80
CA ALA A 124 11.90 12.81 -12.71
C ALA A 124 13.04 13.20 -13.68
N GLY A 125 13.96 12.29 -13.98
CA GLY A 125 15.13 12.60 -14.81
C GLY A 125 15.91 13.81 -14.27
N CYS A 126 16.20 14.81 -15.11
CA CYS A 126 16.94 16.02 -14.71
C CYS A 126 16.26 16.82 -13.59
N ALA A 127 14.92 16.76 -13.45
CA ALA A 127 14.20 17.45 -12.39
C ALA A 127 14.58 16.95 -10.99
N PHE A 128 15.11 15.72 -10.89
CA PHE A 128 15.56 15.13 -9.63
C PHE A 128 16.72 15.89 -8.98
N ILE A 129 17.48 16.67 -9.75
CA ILE A 129 18.61 17.47 -9.25
C ILE A 129 18.10 18.59 -8.31
N LEU A 130 16.87 19.07 -8.51
CA LEU A 130 16.32 20.17 -7.74
C LEU A 130 15.99 19.77 -6.30
N ASN A 131 16.50 20.56 -5.35
CA ASN A 131 16.23 20.37 -3.91
C ASN A 131 14.73 20.36 -3.60
N ARG A 132 13.93 21.21 -4.25
CA ARG A 132 12.48 21.26 -4.02
C ARG A 132 11.76 19.95 -4.40
N TYR A 133 12.19 19.26 -5.47
CA TYR A 133 11.63 17.96 -5.83
C TYR A 133 11.93 16.91 -4.74
N LYS A 134 13.18 16.87 -4.26
CA LYS A 134 13.60 15.97 -3.17
C LYS A 134 12.87 16.26 -1.87
N ILE A 135 12.64 17.53 -1.53
CA ILE A 135 11.86 17.93 -0.34
C ILE A 135 10.45 17.34 -0.40
N PHE A 136 9.72 17.50 -1.51
CA PHE A 136 8.38 16.94 -1.65
C PHE A 136 8.40 15.41 -1.58
N LEU A 137 9.37 14.77 -2.22
CA LEU A 137 9.55 13.33 -2.12
C LEU A 137 9.75 12.87 -0.67
N PHE A 138 10.62 13.52 0.08
CA PHE A 138 10.93 13.16 1.46
C PHE A 138 9.77 13.45 2.41
N LEU A 139 9.05 14.57 2.22
CA LEU A 139 7.86 14.87 3.02
C LEU A 139 6.81 13.77 2.93
N PHE A 140 6.73 13.04 1.81
CA PHE A 140 5.81 11.90 1.66
C PHE A 140 6.40 10.58 2.19
N LEU A 141 7.63 10.24 1.80
CA LEU A 141 8.25 8.96 2.18
C LEU A 141 8.53 8.84 3.69
N PHE A 142 8.79 9.97 4.36
CA PHE A 142 9.08 9.99 5.79
C PHE A 142 7.85 10.25 6.65
N LEU A 143 6.62 10.20 6.10
CA LEU A 143 5.42 10.31 6.92
C LEU A 143 5.39 9.22 8.01
N PRO A 144 5.26 9.59 9.30
CA PRO A 144 5.14 8.66 10.41
C PRO A 144 4.14 7.53 10.18
N SER A 145 2.92 7.85 9.75
CA SER A 145 1.83 6.89 9.57
C SER A 145 2.11 5.93 8.43
N LEU A 146 2.71 6.40 7.32
CA LEU A 146 3.11 5.52 6.23
C LEU A 146 4.07 4.44 6.74
N ASN A 147 5.10 4.87 7.47
CA ASN A 147 6.12 3.98 7.98
C ASN A 147 5.57 3.08 9.08
N PHE A 148 4.77 3.60 10.00
CA PHE A 148 4.12 2.83 11.06
C PHE A 148 3.28 1.68 10.49
N TRP A 149 2.31 1.98 9.62
CA TRP A 149 1.38 0.96 9.11
C TRP A 149 2.02 -0.06 8.17
N THR A 150 3.17 0.26 7.58
CA THR A 150 3.89 -0.65 6.66
C THR A 150 5.07 -1.38 7.33
N SER A 151 5.27 -1.22 8.64
CA SER A 151 6.46 -1.72 9.35
C SER A 151 6.25 -2.99 10.20
N GLY A 152 5.03 -3.51 10.28
CA GLY A 152 4.65 -4.62 11.17
C GLY A 152 4.19 -5.90 10.47
N ILE A 153 4.00 -6.95 11.28
CA ILE A 153 3.38 -8.22 10.84
C ILE A 153 1.96 -7.93 10.38
N GLY A 154 1.70 -8.08 9.08
CA GLY A 154 0.38 -7.84 8.53
C GLY A 154 0.34 -7.81 7.01
N LYS A 155 -0.88 -7.65 6.49
CA LYS A 155 -1.14 -7.56 5.04
C LYS A 155 -0.54 -6.30 4.43
N ASP A 156 -0.46 -5.21 5.20
CA ASP A 156 -0.18 -3.87 4.67
C ASP A 156 1.28 -3.68 4.23
N SER A 157 2.24 -4.27 4.94
CA SER A 157 3.67 -4.23 4.58
C SER A 157 3.94 -4.91 3.23
N ILE A 158 3.40 -6.13 3.03
CA ILE A 158 3.56 -6.89 1.79
C ILE A 158 2.83 -6.21 0.63
N ILE A 159 1.60 -5.74 0.85
CA ILE A 159 0.80 -5.07 -0.19
C ILE A 159 1.45 -3.76 -0.61
N TYR A 160 1.89 -2.94 0.34
CA TYR A 160 2.57 -1.69 0.04
C TYR A 160 3.83 -1.94 -0.81
N MET A 161 4.64 -2.95 -0.45
CA MET A 161 5.78 -3.36 -1.25
C MET A 161 5.39 -3.74 -2.68
N ALA A 162 4.43 -4.65 -2.85
CA ALA A 162 4.00 -5.12 -4.15
C ALA A 162 3.44 -3.99 -5.03
N LEU A 163 2.65 -3.08 -4.45
CA LEU A 163 2.11 -1.92 -5.16
C LEU A 163 3.21 -0.93 -5.60
N CYS A 164 4.21 -0.69 -4.75
CA CYS A 164 5.36 0.13 -5.13
C CYS A 164 6.20 -0.51 -6.24
N ILE A 165 6.37 -1.84 -6.22
CA ILE A 165 7.00 -2.57 -7.32
C ILE A 165 6.17 -2.45 -8.61
N ILE A 166 4.83 -2.43 -8.54
CA ILE A 166 3.99 -2.18 -9.72
C ILE A 166 4.25 -0.80 -10.32
N ILE A 167 4.29 0.25 -9.50
CA ILE A 167 4.63 1.61 -9.97
C ILE A 167 5.99 1.58 -10.67
N TRP A 168 7.00 1.00 -10.03
CA TRP A 168 8.35 0.89 -10.60
C TRP A 168 8.40 0.07 -11.88
N ALA A 169 7.74 -1.09 -11.92
CA ALA A 169 7.73 -1.97 -13.07
C ALA A 169 6.95 -1.35 -14.25
N SER A 170 5.92 -0.55 -13.97
CA SER A 170 5.11 0.13 -14.99
C SER A 170 5.87 1.21 -15.78
N LEU A 171 7.00 1.72 -15.25
CA LEU A 171 7.90 2.60 -15.99
C LEU A 171 8.50 1.92 -17.23
N ASN A 172 8.76 0.62 -17.12
CA ASN A 172 9.40 -0.19 -18.16
C ASN A 172 8.81 -1.62 -18.17
N PRO A 173 7.53 -1.79 -18.52
CA PRO A 173 6.77 -3.02 -18.25
C PRO A 173 7.31 -4.24 -19.00
N ILE A 174 7.88 -4.04 -20.20
CA ILE A 174 8.47 -5.13 -20.99
C ILE A 174 9.74 -5.66 -20.32
N LYS A 175 10.64 -4.77 -19.91
CA LYS A 175 11.92 -5.14 -19.26
C LYS A 175 11.69 -5.67 -17.84
N ARG A 176 10.66 -5.19 -17.15
CA ARG A 176 10.35 -5.52 -15.74
C ARG A 176 9.15 -6.47 -15.60
N LYS A 177 8.81 -7.23 -16.65
CA LYS A 177 7.62 -8.08 -16.72
C LYS A 177 7.52 -9.11 -15.58
N TYR A 178 8.64 -9.67 -15.14
CA TYR A 178 8.66 -10.65 -14.05
C TYR A 178 8.36 -9.99 -12.71
N SER A 179 8.98 -8.84 -12.40
CA SER A 179 8.67 -8.06 -11.20
C SER A 179 7.21 -7.61 -11.19
N PHE A 180 6.68 -7.21 -12.35
CA PHE A 180 5.28 -6.85 -12.52
C PHE A 180 4.35 -8.04 -12.20
N LEU A 181 4.59 -9.21 -12.82
CA LEU A 181 3.78 -10.41 -12.63
C LEU A 181 3.82 -10.92 -11.18
N ILE A 182 5.01 -11.01 -10.59
CA ILE A 182 5.20 -11.43 -9.19
C ILE A 182 4.43 -10.50 -8.25
N SER A 183 4.45 -9.18 -8.51
CA SER A 183 3.73 -8.22 -7.68
C SER A 183 2.22 -8.39 -7.77
N VAL A 184 1.68 -8.61 -8.97
CA VAL A 184 0.24 -8.88 -9.15
C VAL A 184 -0.16 -10.17 -8.42
N LEU A 185 0.65 -11.23 -8.50
CA LEU A 185 0.40 -12.49 -7.80
C LEU A 185 0.46 -12.29 -6.28
N LEU A 186 1.46 -11.58 -5.75
CA LEU A 186 1.54 -11.26 -4.32
C LEU A 186 0.32 -10.48 -3.84
N ILE A 187 -0.15 -9.51 -4.63
CA ILE A 187 -1.38 -8.77 -4.29
C ILE A 187 -2.58 -9.72 -4.32
N ALA A 188 -2.68 -10.63 -5.29
CA ALA A 188 -3.78 -11.59 -5.35
C ALA A 188 -3.81 -12.52 -4.12
N PHE A 189 -2.66 -13.01 -3.68
CA PHE A 189 -2.58 -13.87 -2.48
C PHE A 189 -2.87 -13.11 -1.18
N VAL A 190 -2.49 -11.83 -1.06
CA VAL A 190 -2.65 -11.07 0.20
C VAL A 190 -3.98 -10.29 0.25
N ARG A 191 -4.42 -9.69 -0.87
CA ARG A 191 -5.66 -8.92 -1.00
C ARG A 191 -6.29 -9.10 -2.40
N PRO A 192 -7.09 -10.16 -2.62
CA PRO A 192 -7.75 -10.44 -3.90
C PRO A 192 -8.51 -9.26 -4.49
N HIS A 193 -9.28 -8.54 -3.68
CA HIS A 193 -10.04 -7.37 -4.12
C HIS A 193 -9.13 -6.27 -4.69
N ILE A 194 -7.96 -6.02 -4.11
CA ILE A 194 -6.99 -5.04 -4.65
C ILE A 194 -6.36 -5.56 -5.95
N ALA A 195 -6.12 -6.88 -6.04
CA ALA A 195 -5.62 -7.50 -7.27
C ALA A 195 -6.61 -7.31 -8.43
N MET A 196 -7.90 -7.43 -8.16
CA MET A 196 -8.95 -7.17 -9.15
C MET A 196 -8.97 -5.72 -9.61
N ILE A 197 -8.83 -4.77 -8.68
CA ILE A 197 -8.78 -3.34 -9.03
C ILE A 197 -7.55 -3.03 -9.90
N ILE A 198 -6.37 -3.55 -9.57
CA ILE A 198 -5.17 -3.30 -10.38
C ILE A 198 -5.26 -3.98 -11.75
N LEU A 199 -5.78 -5.20 -11.85
CA LEU A 199 -6.01 -5.88 -13.13
C LEU A 199 -7.01 -5.12 -14.00
N GLY A 200 -8.14 -4.68 -13.42
CA GLY A 200 -9.12 -3.82 -14.10
C GLY A 200 -8.49 -2.50 -14.57
N SER A 201 -7.62 -1.92 -13.76
CA SER A 201 -6.88 -0.69 -14.11
C SER A 201 -5.92 -0.90 -15.28
N ILE A 202 -5.23 -2.04 -15.32
CA ILE A 202 -4.36 -2.42 -16.45
C ILE A 202 -5.20 -2.57 -17.71
N SER A 203 -6.28 -3.36 -17.67
CA SER A 203 -7.18 -3.55 -18.82
C SER A 203 -7.71 -2.22 -19.33
N LEU A 204 -8.25 -1.38 -18.46
CA LEU A 204 -8.81 -0.09 -18.83
C LEU A 204 -7.75 0.85 -19.40
N SER A 205 -6.54 0.87 -18.81
CA SER A 205 -5.44 1.66 -19.34
C SER A 205 -5.15 1.25 -20.78
N VAL A 206 -4.97 -0.04 -21.06
CA VAL A 206 -4.61 -0.57 -22.38
C VAL A 206 -5.72 -0.31 -23.39
N ILE A 207 -6.98 -0.53 -23.03
CA ILE A 207 -8.10 -0.40 -23.96
C ILE A 207 -8.28 1.04 -24.44
N ILE A 208 -8.30 1.99 -23.52
CA ILE A 208 -8.64 3.39 -23.85
C ILE A 208 -7.51 4.08 -24.62
N PHE A 209 -6.23 3.81 -24.29
CA PHE A 209 -5.12 4.67 -24.74
C PHE A 209 -3.94 3.93 -25.37
N SER A 210 -4.05 2.64 -25.71
CA SER A 210 -3.00 1.96 -26.46
C SER A 210 -3.37 1.78 -27.94
N ASP A 211 -2.36 1.87 -28.82
CA ASP A 211 -2.49 1.57 -30.26
C ASP A 211 -2.46 0.06 -30.55
N ILE A 212 -2.67 -0.78 -29.53
CA ILE A 212 -2.66 -2.23 -29.69
C ILE A 212 -3.87 -2.66 -30.53
N LYS A 213 -3.68 -3.69 -31.36
CA LYS A 213 -4.74 -4.33 -32.17
C LYS A 213 -5.99 -4.58 -31.33
N MET A 214 -7.15 -4.24 -31.90
CA MET A 214 -8.46 -4.36 -31.25
C MET A 214 -8.74 -5.79 -30.75
N SER A 215 -8.26 -6.82 -31.46
CA SER A 215 -8.39 -8.22 -31.04
C SER A 215 -7.75 -8.50 -29.67
N PHE A 216 -6.56 -7.95 -29.41
CA PHE A 216 -5.88 -8.12 -28.12
C PHE A 216 -6.58 -7.33 -27.00
N LYS A 217 -7.13 -6.15 -27.32
CA LYS A 217 -7.97 -5.38 -26.37
C LYS A 217 -9.20 -6.17 -25.93
N ILE A 218 -9.87 -6.83 -26.88
CA ILE A 218 -11.04 -7.68 -26.60
C ILE A 218 -10.64 -8.89 -25.74
N ILE A 219 -9.52 -9.56 -26.06
CA ILE A 219 -9.02 -10.68 -25.25
C ILE A 219 -8.73 -10.24 -23.82
N LEU A 220 -8.05 -9.11 -23.62
CA LEU A 220 -7.78 -8.56 -22.29
C LEU A 220 -9.06 -8.21 -21.53
N LEU A 221 -10.04 -7.60 -22.20
CA LEU A 221 -11.31 -7.25 -21.59
C LEU A 221 -12.06 -8.51 -21.15
N VAL A 222 -12.18 -9.50 -22.04
CA VAL A 222 -12.80 -10.80 -21.73
C VAL A 222 -12.07 -11.48 -20.57
N LEU A 223 -10.74 -11.56 -20.60
CA LEU A 223 -9.96 -12.12 -19.49
C LEU A 223 -10.23 -11.40 -18.17
N SER A 224 -10.27 -10.07 -18.17
CA SER A 224 -10.56 -9.31 -16.95
C SER A 224 -11.99 -9.50 -16.43
N ILE A 225 -12.97 -9.60 -17.32
CA ILE A 225 -14.37 -9.90 -16.94
C ILE A 225 -14.49 -11.31 -16.42
N THR A 226 -13.85 -12.29 -17.06
CA THR A 226 -13.84 -13.69 -16.61
C THR A 226 -13.18 -13.81 -15.24
N LEU A 227 -12.02 -13.17 -15.02
CA LEU A 227 -11.37 -13.13 -13.72
C LEU A 227 -12.24 -12.44 -12.67
N PHE A 228 -12.95 -11.37 -13.03
CA PHE A 228 -13.89 -10.69 -12.13
C PHE A 228 -15.09 -11.58 -11.77
N SER A 229 -15.66 -12.28 -12.75
CA SER A 229 -16.76 -13.22 -12.55
C SER A 229 -16.34 -14.43 -11.68
N LEU A 230 -15.16 -15.00 -11.94
CA LEU A 230 -14.64 -16.13 -11.15
C LEU A 230 -14.28 -15.72 -9.72
N SER A 231 -13.77 -14.50 -9.54
CA SER A 231 -13.47 -13.96 -8.21
C SER A 231 -14.71 -13.42 -7.50
N TYR A 232 -15.83 -13.20 -8.20
CA TYR A 232 -17.06 -12.67 -7.61
C TYR A 232 -17.57 -13.58 -6.48
N SER A 233 -17.65 -14.89 -6.70
CA SER A 233 -18.08 -15.85 -5.67
C SER A 233 -17.11 -15.88 -4.48
N PHE A 234 -15.80 -15.85 -4.73
CA PHE A 234 -14.79 -15.74 -3.66
C PHE A 234 -14.88 -14.43 -2.89
N VAL A 235 -15.19 -13.32 -3.56
CA VAL A 235 -15.38 -12.02 -2.93
C VAL A 235 -16.63 -12.03 -2.09
N LEU A 236 -17.75 -12.56 -2.58
CA LEU A 236 -19.00 -12.70 -1.83
C LEU A 236 -18.81 -13.58 -0.59
N GLU A 237 -18.18 -14.74 -0.73
CA GLU A 237 -17.89 -15.65 0.38
C GLU A 237 -16.91 -15.04 1.40
N TYR A 238 -15.82 -14.42 0.93
CA TYR A 238 -14.87 -13.69 1.79
C TYR A 238 -15.52 -12.53 2.56
N VAL A 239 -16.57 -11.95 1.96
CA VAL A 239 -17.36 -10.88 2.52
C VAL A 239 -18.46 -11.40 3.47
N GLY A 240 -18.79 -12.70 3.43
CA GLY A 240 -19.89 -13.28 4.20
C GLY A 240 -21.27 -13.05 3.56
N MET A 241 -21.32 -12.64 2.29
CA MET A 241 -22.55 -12.65 1.50
C MET A 241 -22.73 -14.06 0.92
N GLY A 242 -23.82 -14.74 1.28
CA GLY A 242 -24.27 -15.91 0.50
C GLY A 242 -24.54 -15.53 -0.97
N GLU A 243 -24.84 -16.52 -1.81
CA GLU A 243 -24.96 -16.45 -3.30
C GLU A 243 -26.02 -15.47 -3.89
N GLY A 244 -26.51 -14.49 -3.14
CA GLY A 244 -27.45 -13.46 -3.62
C GLY A 244 -26.70 -12.27 -4.25
N GLY A 245 -27.05 -11.94 -5.50
CA GLY A 245 -26.41 -10.92 -6.34
C GLY A 245 -26.57 -9.46 -5.92
N VAL A 246 -26.59 -8.57 -6.92
CA VAL A 246 -26.51 -7.08 -6.84
C VAL A 246 -27.48 -6.40 -5.85
N SER A 247 -28.58 -7.07 -5.47
CA SER A 247 -29.51 -6.61 -4.42
C SER A 247 -28.91 -6.60 -3.01
N ASN A 248 -27.82 -7.33 -2.78
CA ASN A 248 -27.16 -7.44 -1.48
C ASN A 248 -26.03 -6.43 -1.28
N ILE A 249 -25.69 -5.60 -2.27
CA ILE A 249 -24.63 -4.58 -2.10
C ILE A 249 -24.99 -3.58 -1.00
N ASN A 250 -26.27 -3.21 -0.88
CA ASN A 250 -26.73 -2.33 0.20
C ASN A 250 -26.65 -3.05 1.56
N GLN A 251 -27.07 -4.32 1.64
CA GLN A 251 -26.93 -5.15 2.85
C GLN A 251 -25.46 -5.46 3.21
N TYR A 252 -24.54 -5.46 2.24
CA TYR A 252 -23.09 -5.57 2.47
C TYR A 252 -22.52 -4.29 3.06
N ILE A 253 -22.91 -3.15 2.49
CA ILE A 253 -22.51 -1.84 3.00
C ILE A 253 -23.04 -1.70 4.43
N GLU A 254 -24.30 -2.07 4.69
CA GLU A 254 -24.91 -2.07 6.03
C GLU A 254 -24.21 -3.03 7.01
N SER A 255 -23.92 -4.28 6.63
CA SER A 255 -23.23 -5.24 7.52
C SER A 255 -21.75 -4.89 7.78
N ARG A 256 -21.08 -4.23 6.82
CA ARG A 256 -19.75 -3.65 7.03
C ARG A 256 -19.80 -2.39 7.85
N GLU A 257 -20.81 -1.54 7.69
CA GLU A 257 -21.02 -0.40 8.58
C GLU A 257 -21.22 -0.89 10.01
N GLU A 258 -22.08 -1.90 10.22
CA GLU A 258 -22.38 -2.48 11.53
C GLU A 258 -21.15 -3.12 12.20
N SER A 259 -20.40 -3.96 11.47
CA SER A 259 -19.16 -4.58 11.99
C SER A 259 -17.99 -3.61 12.19
N ASN A 260 -17.99 -2.45 11.50
CA ASN A 260 -16.96 -1.41 11.65
C ASN A 260 -17.29 -0.38 12.74
N LEU A 261 -18.50 -0.43 13.33
CA LEU A 261 -18.94 0.46 14.42
C LEU A 261 -18.33 0.09 15.78
N ASP A 262 -17.98 -1.18 16.00
CA ASP A 262 -17.46 -1.69 17.28
C ASP A 262 -16.03 -1.20 17.63
N GLY A 263 -15.35 -0.50 16.72
CA GLY A 263 -14.04 0.12 16.96
C GLY A 263 -14.13 1.63 17.03
N GLY A 264 -13.68 2.24 18.15
CA GLY A 264 -13.68 3.70 18.33
C GLY A 264 -13.11 4.47 17.12
N GLY A 265 -13.92 5.37 16.54
CA GLY A 265 -13.61 6.05 15.28
C GLY A 265 -14.54 5.71 14.11
N ALA A 266 -15.67 5.07 14.38
CA ALA A 266 -16.72 4.84 13.41
C ALA A 266 -17.33 6.15 12.91
N ILE A 267 -17.60 6.20 11.60
CA ILE A 267 -18.26 7.31 10.93
C ILE A 267 -19.49 6.76 10.24
N ASN A 268 -20.61 7.46 10.37
CA ASN A 268 -21.78 7.20 9.55
C ASN A 268 -21.49 7.61 8.09
N ILE A 269 -21.20 6.64 7.22
CA ILE A 269 -20.99 6.91 5.79
C ILE A 269 -22.32 7.11 5.07
N ALA A 270 -23.42 6.52 5.54
CA ALA A 270 -24.73 6.58 4.87
C ALA A 270 -25.19 8.03 4.67
N ASP A 271 -24.95 8.90 5.65
CA ASP A 271 -25.35 10.31 5.63
C ASP A 271 -24.42 11.21 4.79
N MET A 272 -23.29 10.71 4.30
CA MET A 272 -22.30 11.52 3.58
C MET A 272 -22.55 11.55 2.07
N SER A 273 -22.39 12.74 1.48
CA SER A 273 -22.36 12.87 0.01
C SER A 273 -21.16 12.13 -0.59
N PHE A 274 -21.28 11.67 -1.85
CA PHE A 274 -20.25 10.90 -2.52
C PHE A 274 -18.86 11.57 -2.47
N PHE A 275 -18.76 12.85 -2.77
CA PHE A 275 -17.49 13.60 -2.70
C PHE A 275 -16.94 13.70 -1.28
N MET A 276 -17.82 13.82 -0.28
CA MET A 276 -17.41 13.84 1.12
C MET A 276 -16.84 12.48 1.57
N LYS A 277 -17.37 11.36 1.05
CA LYS A 277 -16.81 10.01 1.29
C LYS A 277 -15.38 9.90 0.75
N LEU A 278 -15.14 10.32 -0.50
CA LEU A 278 -13.82 10.30 -1.13
C LEU A 278 -12.81 11.13 -0.32
N PHE A 279 -13.21 12.34 0.08
CA PHE A 279 -12.35 13.25 0.83
C PHE A 279 -12.07 12.74 2.24
N THR A 280 -13.09 12.26 2.94
CA THR A 280 -12.98 11.67 4.28
C THR A 280 -12.05 10.47 4.28
N TYR A 281 -12.16 9.59 3.30
CA TYR A 281 -11.30 8.41 3.20
C TYR A 281 -9.82 8.76 3.06
N LEU A 282 -9.48 9.79 2.29
CA LEU A 282 -8.09 10.16 2.01
C LEU A 282 -7.45 11.02 3.11
N TYR A 283 -8.20 11.98 3.64
CA TYR A 283 -7.62 13.12 4.34
C TYR A 283 -8.07 13.29 5.79
N ARG A 284 -9.04 12.50 6.28
CA ARG A 284 -9.40 12.49 7.70
C ARG A 284 -8.62 11.42 8.46
N PRO A 285 -8.34 11.60 9.76
CA PRO A 285 -8.83 12.64 10.68
C PRO A 285 -8.12 13.99 10.53
N PHE A 286 -8.78 15.06 10.98
CA PHE A 286 -8.17 16.39 11.18
C PHE A 286 -7.67 16.57 12.62
N LEU A 287 -6.80 17.58 12.84
CA LEU A 287 -6.08 17.82 14.09
C LEU A 287 -6.94 17.84 15.36
N PHE A 288 -8.21 18.23 15.25
CA PHE A 288 -9.12 18.39 16.40
C PHE A 288 -10.23 17.33 16.44
N GLU A 289 -10.18 16.29 15.61
CA GLU A 289 -11.26 15.30 15.52
C GLU A 289 -11.09 14.11 16.47
N GLY A 290 -9.89 13.87 17.01
CA GLY A 290 -9.60 12.68 17.80
C GLY A 290 -8.81 12.98 19.07
N ALA A 291 -9.10 12.22 20.12
CA ALA A 291 -8.30 12.17 21.32
C ALA A 291 -7.28 11.01 21.21
N GLY A 292 -6.02 11.27 21.53
CA GLY A 292 -4.97 10.25 21.58
C GLY A 292 -3.79 10.52 20.64
N PHE A 293 -2.61 10.05 21.05
CA PHE A 293 -1.35 10.33 20.36
C PHE A 293 -1.33 9.81 18.91
N GLY A 294 -1.90 8.62 18.65
CA GLY A 294 -2.00 8.06 17.30
C GLY A 294 -2.90 8.86 16.36
N TYR A 295 -4.04 9.38 16.86
CA TYR A 295 -4.93 10.25 16.09
C TYR A 295 -4.24 11.58 15.74
N LEU A 296 -3.49 12.16 16.69
CA LEU A 296 -2.73 13.39 16.49
C LEU A 296 -1.66 13.23 15.41
N LEU A 297 -0.85 12.15 15.47
CA LEU A 297 0.17 11.87 14.46
C LEU A 297 -0.44 11.67 13.06
N SER A 298 -1.51 10.89 12.96
CA SER A 298 -2.20 10.67 11.67
C SER A 298 -2.82 11.95 11.11
N SER A 299 -3.31 12.84 11.99
CA SER A 299 -3.87 14.13 11.59
C SER A 299 -2.82 15.10 11.05
N ILE A 300 -1.61 15.11 11.62
CA ILE A 300 -0.47 15.88 11.10
C ILE A 300 -0.08 15.37 9.71
N ASP A 301 0.01 14.06 9.55
CA ASP A 301 0.34 13.45 8.26
C ASP A 301 -0.70 13.79 7.20
N ASN A 302 -1.98 13.71 7.55
CA ASN A 302 -3.07 14.12 6.68
C ASN A 302 -2.98 15.58 6.27
N LEU A 303 -2.66 16.49 7.20
CA LEU A 303 -2.45 17.89 6.86
C LEU A 303 -1.32 18.05 5.85
N ILE A 304 -0.20 17.36 6.03
CA ILE A 304 0.92 17.36 5.08
C ILE A 304 0.46 16.83 3.71
N ILE A 305 -0.28 15.72 3.67
CA ILE A 305 -0.79 15.14 2.43
C ILE A 305 -1.76 16.10 1.73
N ILE A 306 -2.67 16.77 2.45
CA ILE A 306 -3.58 17.77 1.88
C ILE A 306 -2.76 18.91 1.26
N CYS A 307 -1.82 19.49 2.01
CA CYS A 307 -0.98 20.58 1.54
C CYS A 307 -0.19 20.19 0.29
N LEU A 308 0.40 18.99 0.28
CA LEU A 308 1.13 18.45 -0.87
C LEU A 308 0.20 18.23 -2.07
N THR A 309 -0.97 17.63 -1.88
CA THR A 309 -1.91 17.38 -2.98
C THR A 309 -2.43 18.68 -3.58
N VAL A 310 -2.87 19.63 -2.76
CA VAL A 310 -3.33 20.95 -3.23
C VAL A 310 -2.20 21.71 -3.92
N TYR A 311 -0.97 21.62 -3.40
CA TYR A 311 0.17 22.26 -4.06
C TYR A 311 0.48 21.61 -5.41
N LEU A 312 0.56 20.28 -5.49
CA LEU A 312 1.03 19.60 -6.69
C LEU A 312 -0.04 19.49 -7.79
N VAL A 313 -1.33 19.44 -7.45
CA VAL A 313 -2.42 19.31 -8.44
C VAL A 313 -2.45 20.49 -9.42
N ARG A 314 -1.96 21.67 -9.03
CA ARG A 314 -1.86 22.85 -9.91
C ARG A 314 -0.99 22.62 -11.15
N PHE A 315 -0.09 21.63 -11.10
CA PHE A 315 0.81 21.29 -12.20
C PHE A 315 0.29 20.12 -13.06
N PHE A 316 -0.83 19.50 -12.68
CA PHE A 316 -1.41 18.38 -13.39
C PHE A 316 -1.90 18.79 -14.79
N LYS A 317 -1.66 17.95 -15.79
CA LYS A 317 -2.13 18.14 -17.16
C LYS A 317 -2.65 16.84 -17.76
N PHE A 318 -3.77 16.91 -18.48
CA PHE A 318 -4.39 15.75 -19.13
C PHE A 318 -3.58 15.16 -20.31
N ASN A 319 -2.58 15.87 -20.82
CA ASN A 319 -1.71 15.32 -21.87
C ASN A 319 -0.72 14.25 -21.37
N LEU A 320 -0.64 14.02 -20.06
CA LEU A 320 0.25 13.02 -19.45
C LEU A 320 -0.30 11.58 -19.55
N PHE A 321 -1.54 11.40 -20.01
CA PHE A 321 -2.18 10.08 -20.18
C PHE A 321 -1.55 9.22 -21.29
N SER A 322 -0.69 9.79 -22.13
CA SER A 322 0.09 9.05 -23.14
C SER A 322 1.04 8.03 -22.50
N ILE A 323 1.49 8.29 -21.26
CA ILE A 323 2.45 7.44 -20.57
C ILE A 323 1.73 6.34 -19.79
N PHE A 324 2.09 5.08 -20.07
CA PHE A 324 1.46 3.91 -19.47
C PHE A 324 1.48 3.93 -17.93
N SER A 325 2.62 4.22 -17.31
CA SER A 325 2.75 4.24 -15.85
C SER A 325 1.81 5.26 -15.18
N ILE A 326 1.68 6.45 -15.77
CA ILE A 326 0.83 7.55 -15.26
C ILE A 326 -0.65 7.21 -15.42
N ARG A 327 -1.03 6.74 -16.60
CA ARG A 327 -2.38 6.30 -16.89
C ARG A 327 -2.81 5.16 -15.98
N LEU A 328 -1.99 4.11 -15.85
CA LEU A 328 -2.25 2.99 -14.94
C LEU A 328 -2.44 3.49 -13.51
N SER A 329 -1.52 4.33 -13.04
CA SER A 329 -1.54 4.82 -11.65
C SER A 329 -2.76 5.67 -11.36
N LEU A 330 -3.17 6.55 -12.29
CA LEU A 330 -4.34 7.38 -12.11
C LEU A 330 -5.64 6.57 -12.16
N ILE A 331 -5.76 5.63 -13.10
CA ILE A 331 -6.94 4.75 -13.19
C ILE A 331 -7.06 3.91 -11.91
N TYR A 332 -5.96 3.30 -11.45
CA TYR A 332 -5.94 2.55 -10.21
C TYR A 332 -6.33 3.42 -9.02
N PHE A 333 -5.74 4.61 -8.90
CA PHE A 333 -6.07 5.56 -7.84
C PHE A 333 -7.57 5.85 -7.81
N LEU A 334 -8.18 6.19 -8.95
CA LEU A 334 -9.59 6.55 -9.03
C LEU A 334 -10.50 5.35 -8.71
N LEU A 335 -10.26 4.18 -9.31
CA LEU A 335 -11.06 2.99 -9.06
C LEU A 335 -10.96 2.54 -7.59
N ALA A 336 -9.74 2.48 -7.05
CA ALA A 336 -9.52 2.10 -5.66
C ALA A 336 -10.16 3.10 -4.70
N LEU A 337 -10.04 4.41 -4.97
CA LEU A 337 -10.63 5.45 -4.14
C LEU A 337 -12.16 5.32 -4.09
N VAL A 338 -12.81 5.14 -5.24
CA VAL A 338 -14.27 4.98 -5.29
C VAL A 338 -14.71 3.75 -4.51
N ILE A 339 -14.09 2.59 -4.76
CA ILE A 339 -14.49 1.32 -4.13
C ILE A 339 -14.22 1.33 -2.61
N LEU A 340 -13.04 1.82 -2.18
CA LEU A 340 -12.66 1.76 -0.78
C LEU A 340 -13.34 2.83 0.07
N SER A 341 -13.62 4.01 -0.49
CA SER A 341 -14.34 5.08 0.24
C SER A 341 -15.82 4.76 0.47
N THR A 342 -16.45 3.96 -0.40
CA THR A 342 -17.87 3.56 -0.23
C THR A 342 -18.05 2.37 0.69
N THR A 343 -16.98 1.61 0.97
CA THR A 343 -17.05 0.36 1.75
C THR A 343 -16.42 0.48 3.15
N THR A 344 -15.69 1.56 3.45
CA THR A 344 -14.94 1.70 4.70
C THR A 344 -15.58 2.71 5.65
N ALA A 345 -16.22 2.23 6.72
CA ALA A 345 -16.96 3.06 7.68
C ALA A 345 -16.16 3.51 8.90
N ASN A 346 -14.88 3.12 8.99
CA ASN A 346 -14.06 3.35 10.16
C ASN A 346 -12.82 4.18 9.81
N LEU A 347 -12.61 5.29 10.52
CA LEU A 347 -11.44 6.16 10.32
C LEU A 347 -10.13 5.45 10.59
N GLY A 348 -10.06 4.59 11.61
CA GLY A 348 -8.85 3.81 11.89
C GLY A 348 -8.49 2.90 10.73
N ILE A 349 -9.49 2.28 10.09
CA ILE A 349 -9.29 1.44 8.90
C ILE A 349 -8.86 2.30 7.70
N SER A 350 -9.51 3.44 7.45
CA SER A 350 -9.13 4.32 6.34
C SER A 350 -7.70 4.88 6.50
N MET A 351 -7.31 5.24 7.72
CA MET A 351 -5.96 5.70 8.06
C MET A 351 -4.86 4.70 7.71
N ARG A 352 -5.16 3.39 7.77
CA ARG A 352 -4.24 2.31 7.38
C ARG A 352 -4.34 1.99 5.89
N GLN A 353 -5.55 1.85 5.36
CA GLN A 353 -5.77 1.37 4.00
C GLN A 353 -5.42 2.40 2.92
N LYS A 354 -5.48 3.71 3.22
CA LYS A 354 -5.13 4.77 2.27
C LYS A 354 -3.70 4.64 1.72
N TRP A 355 -2.78 4.01 2.46
CA TRP A 355 -1.40 3.77 2.01
C TRP A 355 -1.28 2.81 0.83
N MET A 356 -2.34 2.07 0.50
CA MET A 356 -2.41 1.30 -0.75
C MET A 356 -2.66 2.20 -1.97
N ILE A 357 -3.28 3.36 -1.77
CA ILE A 357 -3.78 4.23 -2.84
C ILE A 357 -2.89 5.46 -3.04
N LEU A 358 -2.45 6.08 -1.94
CA LEU A 358 -1.67 7.32 -1.94
C LEU A 358 -0.36 7.27 -2.77
N PRO A 359 0.42 6.17 -2.78
CA PRO A 359 1.62 6.10 -3.62
C PRO A 359 1.33 6.34 -5.11
N PHE A 360 0.20 5.87 -5.62
CA PHE A 360 -0.19 6.06 -7.02
C PHE A 360 -0.62 7.51 -7.30
N LEU A 361 -1.40 8.13 -6.41
CA LEU A 361 -1.74 9.55 -6.51
C LEU A 361 -0.47 10.39 -6.52
N TYR A 362 0.40 10.17 -5.52
CA TYR A 362 1.59 10.96 -5.33
C TYR A 362 2.58 10.80 -6.48
N TYR A 363 2.70 9.58 -7.03
CA TYR A 363 3.45 9.31 -8.25
C TYR A 363 2.98 10.17 -9.44
N VAL A 364 1.67 10.21 -9.71
CA VAL A 364 1.12 11.02 -10.80
C VAL A 364 1.36 12.52 -10.60
N LEU A 365 1.17 13.00 -9.37
CA LEU A 365 1.35 14.42 -9.03
C LEU A 365 2.82 14.87 -9.14
N MET A 366 3.74 14.09 -8.60
CA MET A 366 5.18 14.38 -8.69
C MET A 366 5.70 14.25 -10.12
N TYR A 367 5.18 13.31 -10.91
CA TYR A 367 5.51 13.22 -12.32
C TYR A 367 5.08 14.49 -13.06
N SER A 368 3.85 14.95 -12.83
CA SER A 368 3.32 16.19 -13.42
C SER A 368 4.19 17.41 -13.06
N TYR A 369 4.62 17.49 -11.81
CA TYR A 369 5.54 18.52 -11.35
C TYR A 369 6.91 18.44 -12.04
N SER A 370 7.44 17.22 -12.24
CA SER A 370 8.70 17.02 -12.96
C SER A 370 8.62 17.48 -14.42
N GLU A 371 7.51 17.23 -15.11
CA GLU A 371 7.29 17.67 -16.48
C GLU A 371 7.16 19.20 -16.57
N PHE A 372 6.50 19.83 -15.60
CA PHE A 372 6.48 21.29 -15.50
C PHE A 372 7.90 21.87 -15.35
N ILE A 373 8.73 21.28 -14.49
CA ILE A 373 10.13 21.69 -14.31
C ILE A 373 10.91 21.54 -15.62
N LYS A 374 10.84 20.38 -16.28
CA LYS A 374 11.58 20.11 -17.53
C LYS A 374 11.22 21.13 -18.61
N ARG A 375 9.94 21.45 -18.76
CA ARG A 375 9.48 22.48 -19.70
C ARG A 375 10.03 23.87 -19.37
N LYS A 376 10.16 24.21 -18.08
CA LYS A 376 10.74 25.48 -17.64
C LYS A 376 12.26 25.55 -17.79
N LEU A 377 12.96 24.42 -17.74
CA LEU A 377 14.41 24.36 -17.95
C LEU A 377 14.80 24.39 -19.44
N ASN A 378 13.90 23.93 -20.31
CA ASN A 378 14.09 23.90 -21.77
C ASN A 378 13.53 25.14 -22.49
N ALA A 379 12.82 26.01 -21.78
CA ALA A 379 12.33 27.31 -22.26
C ALA A 379 13.23 28.41 -21.70
#